data_AF-W7EHK3-F1
#
_entry.id   AF-W7EHK3-F1
#
_cell.length_a   1.000
_cell.length_b   1.000
_cell.length_c   1.000
_cell.angle_alpha   90.00
_cell.angle_beta   90.00
_cell.angle_gamma   90.00
#
_symmetry.space_group_name_H-M   'P 1'
#
loop_
_entity.id
_entity.type
_entity.pdbx_description
1 polymer ?
#
loop_
_entity_poly.entity_id
_entity_poly.type
_entity_poly.pdbx_seq_one_letter_code
_entity_poly.pdbx_strand_id
1 'polypeptide(L)'
;MVERANRPSALNAPAATGPSPQVDIVGEAGSQKVVARLPSGESVEVLLYGATVTSWKSNGGQTENLWLSEAADLTGKKPVRGGIPVVFPVFGPPPKEGHPTSTLPQHGFARGSRWEFMGKSTAEDALDSNSVKLDFGLDRQALSEESRKAWPLDFGLVYSVTLSKDSLQAVLTVRNEGEESFEFQFLLHTYFKIQDISKVVITGLAGTEYIDKVLNASIHTQSDNQLKITGEVDRVYKDIKQDTTSIVEDGKPRFDVIRDNVKDTVTWNPWIEKAKAMGDFSPDDGYKNMVCVEVGAVDGWQKLEKGEVWEGGMLLKSHL
;
A
#
# COMPACT_ATOMS: atom_id res chain seq x y z
N MET A 1 55.52 -13.69 24.61
CA MET A 1 54.69 -13.25 23.47
C MET A 1 53.64 -12.32 24.06
N VAL A 2 53.78 -11.03 23.79
CA VAL A 2 53.21 -9.91 24.55
C VAL A 2 51.72 -9.75 24.23
N GLU A 3 50.86 -9.78 25.25
CA GLU A 3 49.46 -9.37 25.13
C GLU A 3 49.38 -7.89 24.73
N ARG A 4 48.80 -7.62 23.55
CA ARG A 4 48.48 -6.25 23.13
C ARG A 4 47.18 -5.82 23.81
N ALA A 5 47.32 -5.19 24.96
CA ALA A 5 46.28 -4.34 25.54
C ALA A 5 46.15 -3.06 24.69
N ASN A 6 45.12 -3.00 23.83
CA ASN A 6 44.46 -1.80 23.31
C ASN A 6 43.48 -2.19 22.19
N ARG A 7 42.31 -2.71 22.56
CA ARG A 7 41.11 -2.59 21.71
C ARG A 7 40.39 -1.32 22.18
N PRO A 8 40.06 -0.37 21.29
CA PRO A 8 39.19 0.73 21.67
C PRO A 8 37.85 0.14 22.14
N SER A 9 37.41 0.54 23.32
CA SER A 9 36.08 0.24 23.82
C SER A 9 35.06 0.73 22.80
N ALA A 10 34.05 -0.08 22.48
CA ALA A 10 32.92 0.39 21.70
C ALA A 10 32.35 1.63 22.39
N LEU A 11 32.26 2.74 21.65
CA LEU A 11 31.51 3.90 22.10
C LEU A 11 30.08 3.42 22.32
N ASN A 12 29.66 3.29 23.58
CA ASN A 12 28.26 3.10 23.90
C ASN A 12 27.53 4.31 23.33
N ALA A 13 26.78 4.10 22.24
CA ALA A 13 25.80 5.07 21.81
C ALA A 13 24.90 5.35 23.03
N PRO A 14 24.62 6.62 23.38
CA PRO A 14 23.71 6.90 24.47
C PRO A 14 22.38 6.20 24.17
N ALA A 15 21.95 5.33 25.08
CA ALA A 15 20.63 4.72 25.00
C ALA A 15 19.61 5.85 24.90
N ALA A 16 18.75 5.82 23.89
CA ALA A 16 17.69 6.81 23.73
C ALA A 16 16.84 6.83 25.01
N THR A 17 16.90 7.95 25.75
CA THR A 17 16.25 8.13 27.05
C THR A 17 14.81 8.64 26.93
N GLY A 18 14.28 8.74 25.70
CA GLY A 18 12.91 9.14 25.41
C GLY A 18 11.94 7.95 25.31
N PRO A 19 10.62 8.20 25.43
CA PRO A 19 9.62 7.19 25.13
C PRO A 19 9.82 6.69 23.69
N SER A 20 9.77 5.37 23.50
CA SER A 20 9.94 4.73 22.19
C SER A 20 8.59 4.31 21.60
N PRO A 21 8.51 4.08 20.28
CA PRO A 21 7.30 3.56 19.66
C PRO A 21 6.85 2.22 20.27
N GLN A 22 5.56 2.15 20.62
CA GLN A 22 4.90 0.93 21.09
C GLN A 22 4.41 0.12 19.90
N VAL A 23 4.55 -1.20 19.97
CA VAL A 23 4.07 -2.13 18.94
C VAL A 23 3.45 -3.34 19.63
N ASP A 24 2.18 -3.57 19.36
CA ASP A 24 1.39 -4.64 19.95
C ASP A 24 0.77 -5.50 18.85
N ILE A 25 0.68 -6.81 19.09
CA ILE A 25 -0.13 -7.71 18.28
C ILE A 25 -1.43 -7.92 19.03
N VAL A 26 -2.55 -7.58 18.41
CA VAL A 26 -3.89 -7.65 19.01
C VAL A 26 -4.84 -8.44 18.13
N GLY A 27 -5.94 -8.89 18.71
CA GLY A 27 -6.94 -9.72 18.03
C GLY A 27 -6.59 -11.20 18.02
N GLU A 28 -7.47 -12.00 17.41
CA GLU A 28 -7.38 -13.46 17.40
C GLU A 28 -7.70 -14.00 16.02
N ALA A 29 -7.05 -15.12 15.67
CA ALA A 29 -7.20 -15.81 14.39
C ALA A 29 -7.14 -14.83 13.19
N GLY A 30 -8.20 -14.77 12.37
CA GLY A 30 -8.25 -13.94 11.17
C GLY A 30 -8.37 -12.43 11.41
N SER A 31 -8.60 -11.99 12.65
CA SER A 31 -8.64 -10.57 13.03
C SER A 31 -7.33 -10.05 13.65
N GLN A 32 -6.29 -10.90 13.70
CA GLN A 32 -4.99 -10.50 14.21
C GLN A 32 -4.40 -9.35 13.40
N LYS A 33 -3.94 -8.32 14.11
CA LYS A 33 -3.30 -7.14 13.53
C LYS A 33 -2.16 -6.64 14.40
N VAL A 34 -1.20 -6.00 13.76
CA VAL A 34 -0.11 -5.26 14.41
C VAL A 34 -0.56 -3.81 14.55
N VAL A 35 -0.45 -3.26 15.75
CA VAL A 35 -0.74 -1.86 16.03
C VAL A 35 0.55 -1.20 16.49
N ALA A 36 0.96 -0.14 15.81
CA ALA A 36 2.09 0.68 16.25
C ALA A 36 1.63 2.09 16.60
N ARG A 37 2.22 2.66 17.66
CA ARG A 37 1.94 4.02 18.13
C ARG A 37 3.23 4.75 18.46
N LEU A 38 3.38 5.96 17.92
CA LEU A 38 4.47 6.86 18.26
C LEU A 38 4.19 7.57 19.59
N PRO A 39 5.22 8.02 20.33
CA PRO A 39 5.04 8.83 21.53
C PRO A 39 4.23 10.12 21.30
N SER A 40 4.29 10.67 20.10
CA SER A 40 3.53 11.85 19.68
C SER A 40 2.04 11.58 19.44
N GLY A 41 1.62 10.31 19.38
CA GLY A 41 0.22 9.88 19.32
C GLY A 41 -0.21 9.26 17.99
N GLU A 42 0.52 9.50 16.91
CA GLU A 42 0.28 8.88 15.59
C GLU A 42 0.29 7.36 15.70
N SER A 43 -0.51 6.70 14.87
CA SER A 43 -0.63 5.25 14.91
C SER A 43 -0.94 4.64 13.56
N VAL A 44 -0.55 3.38 13.37
CA VAL A 44 -0.91 2.55 12.23
C VAL A 44 -1.43 1.21 12.71
N GLU A 45 -2.45 0.68 12.04
CA GLU A 45 -2.94 -0.67 12.23
C GLU A 45 -2.77 -1.48 10.94
N VAL A 46 -2.13 -2.64 11.03
CA VAL A 46 -1.88 -3.54 9.90
C VAL A 46 -2.47 -4.91 10.20
N LEU A 47 -3.54 -5.28 9.49
CA LEU A 47 -4.16 -6.59 9.58
C LEU A 47 -3.22 -7.64 8.97
N LEU A 48 -2.95 -8.75 9.68
CA LEU A 48 -2.08 -9.81 9.16
C LEU A 48 -2.68 -10.48 7.92
N TYR A 49 -4.01 -10.47 7.78
CA TYR A 49 -4.64 -10.83 6.53
C TYR A 49 -4.43 -9.73 5.48
N GLY A 50 -3.72 -10.09 4.41
CA GLY A 50 -3.30 -9.22 3.32
C GLY A 50 -2.14 -8.28 3.64
N ALA A 51 -1.57 -8.35 4.85
CA ALA A 51 -0.75 -7.28 5.43
C ALA A 51 -1.39 -5.89 5.22
N THR A 52 -2.72 -5.84 5.32
CA THR A 52 -3.49 -4.67 4.90
C THR A 52 -3.38 -3.59 5.97
N VAL A 53 -2.86 -2.42 5.60
CA VAL A 53 -2.95 -1.26 6.49
C VAL A 53 -4.41 -0.82 6.55
N THR A 54 -5.06 -0.95 7.71
CA THR A 54 -6.49 -0.66 7.89
C THR A 54 -6.76 0.70 8.53
N SER A 55 -5.77 1.29 9.20
CA SER A 55 -5.87 2.62 9.82
C SER A 55 -4.50 3.28 9.83
N TRP A 56 -4.48 4.59 9.57
CA TRP A 56 -3.30 5.43 9.76
C TRP A 56 -3.75 6.79 10.29
N LYS A 57 -3.37 7.08 11.54
CA LYS A 57 -3.72 8.33 12.22
C LYS A 57 -2.54 9.27 12.31
N SER A 58 -2.71 10.50 11.84
CA SER A 58 -1.76 11.61 11.95
C SER A 58 -2.22 12.66 12.98
N ASN A 59 -1.51 13.78 13.09
CA ASN A 59 -1.83 14.91 13.97
C ASN A 59 -2.01 14.45 15.43
N GLY A 60 -0.97 13.81 15.97
CA GLY A 60 -1.02 13.24 17.32
C GLY A 60 -2.12 12.20 17.54
N GLY A 61 -2.53 11.50 16.49
CA GLY A 61 -3.54 10.45 16.54
C GLY A 61 -5.00 10.95 16.42
N GLN A 62 -5.20 12.24 16.12
CA GLN A 62 -6.54 12.84 16.04
C GLN A 62 -7.21 12.67 14.67
N THR A 63 -6.42 12.50 13.61
CA THR A 63 -6.94 12.48 12.23
C THR A 63 -6.75 11.12 11.61
N GLU A 64 -7.84 10.41 11.31
CA GLU A 64 -7.80 9.20 10.46
C GLU A 64 -7.61 9.60 8.99
N ASN A 65 -6.61 9.00 8.33
CA ASN A 65 -6.24 9.32 6.95
C ASN A 65 -6.74 8.29 5.94
N LEU A 66 -7.08 7.08 6.37
CA LEU A 66 -7.53 6.02 5.49
C LEU A 66 -9.02 5.80 5.60
N TRP A 67 -9.67 5.62 4.46
CA TRP A 67 -11.06 5.21 4.43
C TRP A 67 -11.14 3.70 4.54
N LEU A 68 -11.99 3.22 5.43
CA LEU A 68 -12.29 1.81 5.61
C LEU A 68 -13.81 1.66 5.63
N SER A 69 -14.33 0.71 4.86
CA SER A 69 -15.76 0.48 4.88
C SER A 69 -16.22 -0.07 6.22
N GLU A 70 -17.41 0.35 6.66
CA GLU A 70 -18.06 -0.20 7.85
C GLU A 70 -18.46 -1.67 7.69
N ALA A 71 -18.62 -2.13 6.44
CA ALA A 71 -18.94 -3.52 6.10
C ALA A 71 -17.70 -4.33 5.66
N ALA A 72 -16.49 -3.77 5.84
CA ALA A 72 -15.25 -4.45 5.50
C ALA A 72 -15.10 -5.74 6.33
N ASP A 73 -14.74 -6.85 5.67
CA ASP A 73 -14.36 -8.06 6.38
C ASP A 73 -12.95 -7.91 6.96
N LEU A 74 -12.86 -7.93 8.28
CA LEU A 74 -11.61 -7.91 9.02
C LEU A 74 -11.33 -9.28 9.66
N THR A 75 -12.00 -10.33 9.19
CA THR A 75 -11.90 -11.70 9.74
C THR A 75 -11.10 -12.65 8.85
N GLY A 76 -10.59 -12.16 7.72
CA GLY A 76 -9.75 -12.93 6.79
C GLY A 76 -10.53 -13.88 5.87
N LYS A 77 -11.82 -13.65 5.67
CA LYS A 77 -12.67 -14.41 4.73
C LYS A 77 -12.59 -13.85 3.31
N LYS A 78 -12.35 -12.55 3.17
CA LYS A 78 -12.18 -11.89 1.88
C LYS A 78 -11.27 -10.65 2.00
N PRO A 79 -10.69 -10.16 0.90
CA PRO A 79 -9.90 -8.94 0.91
C PRO A 79 -10.64 -7.75 1.53
N VAL A 80 -9.92 -6.96 2.32
CA VAL A 80 -10.47 -5.80 3.05
C VAL A 80 -10.95 -4.73 2.06
N ARG A 81 -12.14 -4.17 2.32
CA ARG A 81 -12.67 -3.01 1.59
C ARG A 81 -12.22 -1.70 2.24
N GLY A 82 -11.09 -1.17 1.78
CA GLY A 82 -10.50 0.07 2.28
C GLY A 82 -9.07 -0.11 2.78
N GLY A 83 -8.50 0.93 3.38
CA GLY A 83 -7.13 0.92 3.83
C GLY A 83 -6.12 0.90 2.67
N ILE A 84 -5.10 0.05 2.75
CA ILE A 84 -4.08 -0.16 1.71
C ILE A 84 -3.96 -1.66 1.39
N PRO A 85 -4.85 -2.24 0.57
CA PRO A 85 -4.69 -3.60 0.06
C PRO A 85 -3.47 -3.72 -0.86
N VAL A 86 -2.69 -4.80 -0.68
CA VAL A 86 -1.53 -5.11 -1.53
C VAL A 86 -1.97 -5.95 -2.73
N VAL A 87 -1.74 -5.43 -3.93
CA VAL A 87 -2.04 -6.10 -5.21
C VAL A 87 -0.76 -6.73 -5.76
N PHE A 88 -0.78 -8.06 -5.87
CA PHE A 88 0.31 -8.88 -6.44
C PHE A 88 -0.21 -10.31 -6.70
N PRO A 89 0.23 -11.01 -7.76
CA PRO A 89 1.18 -10.58 -8.82
C PRO A 89 0.48 -10.02 -10.06
N VAL A 90 -0.81 -9.74 -10.03
CA VAL A 90 -1.58 -9.25 -11.18
C VAL A 90 -2.50 -8.12 -10.76
N PHE A 91 -2.56 -7.04 -11.54
CA PHE A 91 -3.46 -5.91 -11.32
C PHE A 91 -4.72 -6.04 -12.17
N GLY A 92 -5.88 -5.78 -11.56
CA GLY A 92 -7.18 -5.88 -12.24
C GLY A 92 -7.56 -7.33 -12.53
N PRO A 93 -8.49 -7.54 -13.47
CA PRO A 93 -8.81 -8.88 -13.97
C PRO A 93 -7.56 -9.55 -14.57
N PRO A 94 -7.34 -10.86 -14.34
CA PRO A 94 -6.23 -11.57 -14.95
C PRO A 94 -6.34 -11.59 -16.49
N PRO A 95 -5.22 -11.78 -17.22
CA PRO A 95 -5.26 -12.08 -18.64
C PRO A 95 -6.17 -13.28 -18.93
N LYS A 96 -6.85 -13.26 -20.08
CA LYS A 96 -7.84 -14.32 -20.41
C LYS A 96 -7.20 -15.71 -20.52
N GLU A 97 -6.00 -15.79 -21.10
CA GLU A 97 -5.27 -17.03 -21.29
C GLU A 97 -3.78 -16.76 -21.58
N GLY A 98 -2.95 -17.80 -21.51
CA GLY A 98 -1.56 -17.78 -21.99
C GLY A 98 -0.54 -17.15 -21.04
N HIS A 99 -0.96 -16.46 -19.99
CA HIS A 99 -0.07 -15.92 -18.96
C HIS A 99 -0.13 -16.74 -17.65
N PRO A 100 0.97 -16.93 -16.90
CA PRO A 100 0.97 -17.67 -15.63
C PRO A 100 -0.05 -17.17 -14.60
N THR A 101 -0.48 -15.90 -14.67
CA THR A 101 -1.48 -15.34 -13.75
C THR A 101 -2.93 -15.48 -14.23
N SER A 102 -3.19 -16.11 -15.37
CA SER A 102 -4.53 -16.15 -16.01
C SER A 102 -5.61 -16.81 -15.14
N THR A 103 -5.23 -17.71 -14.24
CA THR A 103 -6.14 -18.43 -13.33
C THR A 103 -6.24 -17.79 -11.95
N LEU A 104 -5.53 -16.70 -11.70
CA LEU A 104 -5.60 -15.98 -10.42
C LEU A 104 -6.87 -15.13 -10.32
N PRO A 105 -7.38 -14.84 -9.11
CA PRO A 105 -8.45 -13.89 -8.95
C PRO A 105 -8.00 -12.47 -9.32
N GLN A 106 -8.98 -11.59 -9.56
CA GLN A 106 -8.71 -10.17 -9.76
C GLN A 106 -7.88 -9.58 -8.60
N HIS A 107 -6.83 -8.85 -8.95
CA HIS A 107 -5.80 -8.28 -8.07
C HIS A 107 -4.90 -9.32 -7.35
N GLY A 108 -4.86 -10.55 -7.84
CA GLY A 108 -3.98 -11.60 -7.33
C GLY A 108 -4.32 -12.05 -5.92
N PHE A 109 -3.35 -12.65 -5.24
CA PHE A 109 -3.55 -13.37 -3.97
C PHE A 109 -3.00 -12.65 -2.74
N ALA A 110 -2.14 -11.64 -2.90
CA ALA A 110 -1.44 -10.99 -1.78
C ALA A 110 -2.39 -10.46 -0.71
N ARG A 111 -3.37 -9.62 -1.09
CA ARG A 111 -4.43 -9.10 -0.21
C ARG A 111 -5.39 -10.16 0.37
N GLY A 112 -5.36 -11.38 -0.14
CA GLY A 112 -6.20 -12.50 0.27
C GLY A 112 -5.48 -13.59 1.07
N SER A 113 -4.18 -13.39 1.35
CA SER A 113 -3.33 -14.35 2.05
C SER A 113 -3.01 -13.84 3.46
N ARG A 114 -2.73 -14.72 4.43
CA ARG A 114 -2.22 -14.28 5.74
C ARG A 114 -0.71 -14.12 5.66
N TRP A 115 -0.22 -12.97 6.07
CA TRP A 115 1.20 -12.63 6.14
C TRP A 115 1.75 -12.91 7.54
N GLU A 116 3.07 -13.10 7.62
CA GLU A 116 3.79 -13.22 8.88
C GLU A 116 4.33 -11.86 9.30
N PHE A 117 4.19 -11.49 10.57
CA PHE A 117 4.89 -10.31 11.10
C PHE A 117 6.32 -10.69 11.47
N MET A 118 7.29 -10.14 10.75
CA MET A 118 8.71 -10.47 10.88
C MET A 118 9.41 -9.68 12.00
N GLY A 119 8.78 -8.62 12.50
CA GLY A 119 9.27 -7.82 13.60
C GLY A 119 9.25 -6.32 13.32
N LYS A 120 9.85 -5.57 14.24
CA LYS A 120 10.02 -4.12 14.13
C LYS A 120 11.49 -3.73 14.14
N SER A 121 11.81 -2.64 13.46
CA SER A 121 13.08 -1.94 13.60
C SER A 121 12.85 -0.43 13.76
N THR A 122 13.80 0.25 14.39
CA THR A 122 13.93 1.70 14.23
C THR A 122 14.58 1.93 12.87
N ALA A 123 14.05 2.83 12.04
CA ALA A 123 14.64 3.12 10.74
C ALA A 123 16.15 3.44 10.90
N GLU A 124 16.98 2.92 9.99
CA GLU A 124 18.45 2.96 10.11
C GLU A 124 19.03 4.38 10.17
N ASP A 125 18.26 5.40 9.76
CA ASP A 125 18.50 6.82 10.00
C ASP A 125 18.09 7.26 11.42
N ALA A 126 18.55 6.52 12.43
CA ALA A 126 18.24 6.67 13.85
C ALA A 126 18.84 7.93 14.51
N LEU A 127 18.82 9.07 13.82
CA LEU A 127 18.85 10.39 14.43
C LEU A 127 17.45 10.85 14.85
N ASP A 128 16.38 10.19 14.38
CA ASP A 128 15.01 10.48 14.79
C ASP A 128 14.39 9.29 15.51
N SER A 129 14.38 9.33 16.85
CA SER A 129 13.80 8.30 17.74
C SER A 129 12.27 8.15 17.62
N ASN A 130 11.66 8.74 16.59
CA ASN A 130 10.23 8.96 16.42
C ASN A 130 9.63 8.23 15.21
N SER A 131 10.29 7.18 14.71
CA SER A 131 9.74 6.31 13.66
C SER A 131 9.80 4.84 14.05
N VAL A 132 8.92 4.04 13.45
CA VAL A 132 8.93 2.58 13.60
C VAL A 132 8.62 1.91 12.28
N LYS A 133 9.49 0.99 11.88
CA LYS A 133 9.31 0.13 10.71
C LYS A 133 8.75 -1.22 11.16
N LEU A 134 7.73 -1.71 10.46
CA LEU A 134 7.10 -3.01 10.64
C LEU A 134 7.28 -3.81 9.35
N ASP A 135 7.84 -5.02 9.46
CA ASP A 135 8.09 -5.88 8.30
C ASP A 135 7.14 -7.08 8.30
N PHE A 136 6.53 -7.36 7.14
CA PHE A 136 5.58 -8.46 6.93
C PHE A 136 6.02 -9.36 5.78
N GLY A 137 6.09 -10.65 6.01
CA GLY A 137 6.53 -11.65 5.04
C GLY A 137 5.37 -12.41 4.39
N LEU A 138 5.47 -12.69 3.10
CA LEU A 138 4.63 -13.67 2.40
C LEU A 138 5.49 -14.47 1.42
N ASP A 139 5.42 -15.78 1.51
CA ASP A 139 6.05 -16.70 0.57
C ASP A 139 5.03 -17.67 -0.01
N ARG A 140 5.50 -18.56 -0.88
CA ARG A 140 4.66 -19.61 -1.47
C ARG A 140 4.03 -20.54 -0.42
N GLN A 141 4.70 -20.83 0.69
CA GLN A 141 4.22 -21.80 1.68
C GLN A 141 2.99 -21.26 2.44
N ALA A 142 2.94 -19.95 2.64
CA ALA A 142 1.82 -19.25 3.28
C ALA A 142 0.55 -19.15 2.39
N LEU A 143 0.64 -19.49 1.10
CA LEU A 143 -0.50 -19.45 0.18
C LEU A 143 -1.46 -20.63 0.36
N SER A 144 -2.73 -20.40 0.01
CA SER A 144 -3.74 -21.46 -0.08
C SER A 144 -3.36 -22.50 -1.15
N GLU A 145 -3.91 -23.71 -1.06
CA GLU A 145 -3.67 -24.74 -2.07
C GLU A 145 -4.12 -24.30 -3.47
N GLU A 146 -5.25 -23.61 -3.56
CA GLU A 146 -5.79 -23.06 -4.81
C GLU A 146 -4.82 -22.03 -5.42
N SER A 147 -4.30 -21.12 -4.60
CA SER A 147 -3.36 -20.08 -5.07
C SER A 147 -2.02 -20.67 -5.50
N ARG A 148 -1.49 -21.64 -4.74
CA ARG A 148 -0.26 -22.37 -5.12
C ARG A 148 -0.40 -23.16 -6.41
N LYS A 149 -1.59 -23.72 -6.68
CA LYS A 149 -1.87 -24.42 -7.94
C LYS A 149 -2.03 -23.45 -9.11
N ALA A 150 -2.69 -22.31 -8.88
CA ALA A 150 -2.94 -21.30 -9.90
C ALA A 150 -1.67 -20.53 -10.30
N TRP A 151 -0.70 -20.39 -9.41
CA TRP A 151 0.59 -19.74 -9.69
C TRP A 151 1.74 -20.49 -8.98
N PRO A 152 2.27 -21.56 -9.61
CA PRO A 152 3.16 -22.52 -8.96
C PRO A 152 4.64 -22.09 -8.96
N LEU A 153 4.92 -20.82 -8.69
CA LEU A 153 6.26 -20.23 -8.67
C LEU A 153 6.73 -19.96 -7.24
N ASP A 154 8.04 -20.03 -7.00
CA ASP A 154 8.65 -19.72 -5.71
C ASP A 154 9.06 -18.24 -5.66
N PHE A 155 8.66 -17.54 -4.60
CA PHE A 155 8.85 -16.11 -4.42
C PHE A 155 8.93 -15.78 -2.92
N GLY A 156 9.55 -14.65 -2.61
CA GLY A 156 9.53 -14.03 -1.29
C GLY A 156 9.08 -12.58 -1.38
N LEU A 157 8.08 -12.20 -0.58
CA LEU A 157 7.64 -10.82 -0.40
C LEU A 157 8.00 -10.33 0.99
N VAL A 158 8.51 -9.11 1.07
CA VAL A 158 8.61 -8.34 2.31
C VAL A 158 7.89 -7.02 2.11
N TYR A 159 6.80 -6.81 2.86
CA TYR A 159 6.08 -5.55 2.89
C TYR A 159 6.48 -4.77 4.15
N SER A 160 7.09 -3.62 3.95
CA SER A 160 7.59 -2.74 5.00
C SER A 160 6.66 -1.55 5.17
N VAL A 161 6.16 -1.35 6.39
CA VAL A 161 5.34 -0.19 6.77
C VAL A 161 6.08 0.63 7.81
N THR A 162 6.50 1.84 7.44
CA THR A 162 7.21 2.76 8.34
C THR A 162 6.28 3.89 8.76
N LEU A 163 5.93 3.92 10.05
CA LEU A 163 5.18 5.02 10.65
C LEU A 163 6.17 6.07 11.18
N SER A 164 5.95 7.32 10.75
CA SER A 164 6.64 8.51 11.23
C SER A 164 5.62 9.60 11.55
N LYS A 165 6.05 10.70 12.15
CA LYS A 165 5.16 11.84 12.39
C LYS A 165 4.54 12.31 11.07
N ASP A 166 3.21 12.38 11.03
CA ASP A 166 2.38 12.83 9.91
C ASP A 166 2.66 12.16 8.55
N SER A 167 3.36 11.01 8.55
CA SER A 167 3.75 10.30 7.34
C SER A 167 3.73 8.77 7.52
N LEU A 168 3.49 8.08 6.41
CA LEU A 168 3.49 6.62 6.34
C LEU A 168 4.20 6.18 5.07
N GLN A 169 5.27 5.41 5.20
CA GLN A 169 5.92 4.76 4.07
C GLN A 169 5.44 3.33 3.96
N ALA A 170 5.20 2.87 2.73
CA ALA A 170 4.81 1.51 2.40
C ALA A 170 5.61 1.04 1.20
N VAL A 171 6.45 0.02 1.38
CA VAL A 171 7.36 -0.51 0.35
C VAL A 171 7.20 -2.03 0.28
N LEU A 172 7.12 -2.56 -0.94
CA LEU A 172 7.15 -4.01 -1.19
C LEU A 172 8.47 -4.38 -1.86
N THR A 173 9.21 -5.28 -1.24
CA THR A 173 10.33 -5.98 -1.85
C THR A 173 9.83 -7.33 -2.36
N VAL A 174 10.11 -7.64 -3.63
CA VAL A 174 9.78 -8.89 -4.32
C VAL A 174 11.08 -9.59 -4.69
N ARG A 175 11.23 -10.85 -4.29
CA ARG A 175 12.38 -11.68 -4.64
C ARG A 175 11.94 -12.90 -5.42
N ASN A 176 12.65 -13.20 -6.50
CA ASN A 176 12.53 -14.50 -7.15
C ASN A 176 13.38 -15.54 -6.42
N GLU A 177 12.71 -16.47 -5.74
CA GLU A 177 13.35 -17.55 -4.96
C GLU A 177 13.36 -18.89 -5.69
N GLY A 178 12.74 -18.93 -6.88
CA GLY A 178 12.68 -20.11 -7.73
C GLY A 178 13.81 -20.19 -8.76
N GLU A 179 13.68 -21.18 -9.62
CA GLU A 179 14.62 -21.41 -10.74
C GLU A 179 14.16 -20.72 -12.03
N GLU A 180 12.85 -20.52 -12.18
CA GLU A 180 12.24 -19.92 -13.37
C GLU A 180 12.08 -18.41 -13.21
N SER A 181 12.28 -17.65 -14.30
CA SER A 181 11.92 -16.24 -14.31
C SER A 181 10.40 -16.08 -14.22
N PHE A 182 9.93 -15.04 -13.55
CA PHE A 182 8.49 -14.71 -13.57
C PHE A 182 8.24 -13.24 -13.83
N GLU A 183 7.01 -12.97 -14.24
CA GLU A 183 6.48 -11.64 -14.48
C GLU A 183 5.37 -11.33 -13.47
N PHE A 184 5.36 -10.10 -12.98
CA PHE A 184 4.35 -9.64 -12.03
C PHE A 184 3.96 -8.18 -12.26
N GLN A 185 2.88 -7.80 -11.61
CA GLN A 185 2.45 -6.43 -11.40
C GLN A 185 2.29 -6.18 -9.90
N PHE A 186 2.50 -4.93 -9.51
CA PHE A 186 2.41 -4.49 -8.12
C PHE A 186 1.57 -3.22 -8.03
N LEU A 187 0.71 -3.13 -7.01
CA LEU A 187 0.03 -1.88 -6.67
C LEU A 187 -0.37 -1.85 -5.19
N LEU A 188 -0.24 -0.68 -4.57
CA LEU A 188 -0.80 -0.34 -3.26
C LEU A 188 -2.11 0.40 -3.46
N HIS A 189 -3.22 -0.28 -3.17
CA HIS A 189 -4.57 0.21 -3.48
C HIS A 189 -5.08 1.17 -2.40
N THR A 190 -4.42 2.31 -2.21
CA THR A 190 -4.69 3.22 -1.09
C THR A 190 -6.04 3.92 -1.18
N TYR A 191 -6.88 3.75 -0.15
CA TYR A 191 -8.15 4.46 0.04
C TYR A 191 -7.94 5.64 0.99
N PHE A 192 -7.88 6.86 0.46
CA PHE A 192 -7.77 8.07 1.30
C PHE A 192 -9.14 8.48 1.84
N LYS A 193 -9.18 8.80 3.14
CA LYS A 193 -10.35 9.41 3.77
C LYS A 193 -10.37 10.91 3.50
N ILE A 194 -11.50 11.34 2.94
CA ILE A 194 -11.82 12.74 2.64
C ILE A 194 -13.19 13.07 3.22
N GLN A 195 -13.50 14.35 3.34
CA GLN A 195 -14.77 14.86 3.82
C GLN A 195 -15.83 14.91 2.72
N ASP A 196 -15.47 15.36 1.51
CA ASP A 196 -16.42 15.52 0.41
C ASP A 196 -15.73 15.43 -0.96
N ILE A 197 -16.00 14.35 -1.69
CA ILE A 197 -15.46 14.09 -3.03
C ILE A 197 -15.71 15.24 -4.02
N SER A 198 -16.81 16.00 -3.86
CA SER A 198 -17.14 17.12 -4.75
C SER A 198 -16.19 18.32 -4.58
N LYS A 199 -15.46 18.37 -3.46
CA LYS A 199 -14.47 19.39 -3.14
C LYS A 199 -13.03 18.92 -3.31
N VAL A 200 -12.84 17.69 -3.79
CA VAL A 200 -11.52 17.10 -4.00
C VAL A 200 -11.05 17.31 -5.43
N VAL A 201 -9.78 17.70 -5.55
CA VAL A 201 -9.05 17.66 -6.81
C VAL A 201 -7.73 16.91 -6.62
N ILE A 202 -7.33 16.16 -7.64
CA ILE A 202 -6.04 15.49 -7.69
C ILE A 202 -5.13 16.25 -8.65
N THR A 203 -3.91 16.56 -8.21
CA THR A 203 -2.88 17.26 -9.01
C THR A 203 -1.64 16.39 -9.19
N GLY A 204 -0.71 16.83 -10.04
CA GLY A 204 0.49 16.05 -10.34
C GLY A 204 0.24 14.94 -11.36
N LEU A 205 -0.77 15.10 -12.23
CA LEU A 205 -1.09 14.17 -13.33
C LEU A 205 -1.15 14.88 -14.70
N ALA A 206 -0.88 16.19 -14.73
CA ALA A 206 -0.98 17.01 -15.93
C ALA A 206 0.02 16.55 -17.01
N GLY A 207 -0.44 16.49 -18.25
CA GLY A 207 0.37 16.04 -19.39
C GLY A 207 0.59 14.52 -19.45
N THR A 208 0.10 13.76 -18.48
CA THR A 208 0.26 12.29 -18.46
C THR A 208 -0.86 11.61 -19.27
N GLU A 209 -0.48 10.59 -20.03
CA GLU A 209 -1.41 9.65 -20.65
C GLU A 209 -2.08 8.74 -19.60
N TYR A 210 -3.36 8.44 -19.78
CA TYR A 210 -4.07 7.47 -18.97
C TYR A 210 -5.01 6.59 -19.78
N ILE A 211 -5.20 5.36 -19.29
CA ILE A 211 -6.28 4.46 -19.74
C ILE A 211 -7.50 4.71 -18.87
N ASP A 212 -8.64 5.00 -19.48
CA ASP A 212 -9.93 5.15 -18.79
C ASP A 212 -10.75 3.85 -18.88
N LYS A 213 -10.83 3.09 -17.78
CA LYS A 213 -11.56 1.81 -17.77
C LYS A 213 -13.07 1.98 -17.78
N VAL A 214 -13.59 3.15 -17.39
CA VAL A 214 -15.03 3.47 -17.51
C VAL A 214 -15.39 3.69 -18.97
N LEU A 215 -14.47 4.23 -19.77
CA LEU A 215 -14.62 4.45 -21.21
C LEU A 215 -13.99 3.33 -22.04
N ASN A 216 -14.26 2.07 -21.71
CA ASN A 216 -13.83 0.88 -22.45
C ASN A 216 -12.30 0.81 -22.67
N ALA A 217 -11.51 1.22 -21.67
CA ALA A 217 -10.04 1.25 -21.72
C ALA A 217 -9.47 2.12 -22.86
N SER A 218 -10.18 3.19 -23.22
CA SER A 218 -9.66 4.18 -24.17
C SER A 218 -8.53 5.01 -23.57
N ILE A 219 -7.62 5.47 -24.43
CA ILE A 219 -6.42 6.23 -24.06
C ILE A 219 -6.71 7.73 -24.21
N HIS A 220 -6.35 8.50 -23.18
CA HIS A 220 -6.55 9.95 -23.11
C HIS A 220 -5.32 10.63 -22.50
N THR A 221 -5.24 11.95 -22.59
CA THR A 221 -4.22 12.75 -21.90
C THR A 221 -4.88 13.70 -20.91
N GLN A 222 -4.37 13.73 -19.68
CA GLN A 222 -4.84 14.67 -18.65
C GLN A 222 -4.32 16.07 -18.96
N SER A 223 -5.13 16.84 -19.68
CA SER A 223 -4.77 18.18 -20.14
C SER A 223 -4.88 19.22 -19.02
N ASP A 224 -5.88 19.07 -18.15
CA ASP A 224 -6.05 19.97 -17.01
C ASP A 224 -5.07 19.64 -15.88
N ASN A 225 -4.59 20.67 -15.18
CA ASN A 225 -3.71 20.52 -14.02
C ASN A 225 -4.39 19.88 -12.80
N GLN A 226 -5.72 19.77 -12.82
CA GLN A 226 -6.55 19.26 -11.74
C GLN A 226 -7.52 18.22 -12.30
N LEU A 227 -7.46 17.00 -11.79
CA LEU A 227 -8.50 16.01 -11.95
C LEU A 227 -9.60 16.28 -10.93
N LYS A 228 -10.80 16.64 -11.41
CA LYS A 228 -12.03 16.70 -10.61
C LYS A 228 -12.79 15.39 -10.73
N ILE A 229 -13.39 14.92 -9.63
CA ILE A 229 -14.19 13.69 -9.61
C ILE A 229 -15.66 14.08 -9.56
N THR A 230 -16.34 13.98 -10.70
CA THR A 230 -17.76 14.36 -10.86
C THR A 230 -18.64 13.18 -11.28
N GLY A 231 -18.13 11.96 -11.18
CA GLY A 231 -18.73 10.71 -11.63
C GLY A 231 -17.82 9.53 -11.29
N GLU A 232 -18.15 8.33 -11.80
CA GLU A 232 -17.25 7.17 -11.68
C GLU A 232 -15.93 7.46 -12.39
N VAL A 233 -14.83 7.17 -11.69
CA VAL A 233 -13.47 7.29 -12.22
C VAL A 233 -12.75 5.97 -11.98
N ASP A 234 -12.09 5.45 -13.01
CA ASP A 234 -11.18 4.31 -12.94
C ASP A 234 -10.11 4.53 -14.03
N ARG A 235 -9.05 5.26 -13.68
CA ARG A 235 -8.04 5.74 -14.62
C ARG A 235 -6.66 5.26 -14.22
N VAL A 236 -5.93 4.69 -15.17
CA VAL A 236 -4.54 4.23 -14.99
C VAL A 236 -3.61 5.21 -15.69
N TYR A 237 -2.97 6.08 -14.92
CA TYR A 237 -1.94 7.01 -15.36
C TYR A 237 -0.59 6.30 -15.39
N LYS A 238 0.14 6.46 -16.49
CA LYS A 238 1.34 5.67 -16.78
C LYS A 238 2.58 6.53 -16.89
N ASP A 239 3.74 5.99 -16.50
CA ASP A 239 5.06 6.62 -16.71
C ASP A 239 5.07 8.12 -16.31
N ILE A 240 4.46 8.42 -15.16
CA ILE A 240 4.38 9.78 -14.63
C ILE A 240 5.81 10.27 -14.35
N LYS A 241 6.15 11.47 -14.84
CA LYS A 241 7.54 11.99 -14.80
C LYS A 241 7.93 12.60 -13.46
N GLN A 242 6.96 13.14 -12.74
CA GLN A 242 7.10 13.63 -11.38
C GLN A 242 6.81 12.52 -10.37
N ASP A 243 7.38 12.60 -9.18
CA ASP A 243 7.21 11.57 -8.15
C ASP A 243 5.93 11.75 -7.33
N THR A 244 5.40 12.97 -7.25
CA THR A 244 4.28 13.30 -6.36
C THR A 244 2.95 13.45 -7.11
N THR A 245 1.92 12.80 -6.59
CA THR A 245 0.50 13.11 -6.85
C THR A 245 -0.10 13.65 -5.56
N SER A 246 -0.78 14.79 -5.62
CA SER A 246 -1.34 15.43 -4.41
C SER A 246 -2.86 15.42 -4.44
N ILE A 247 -3.47 15.24 -3.27
CA ILE A 247 -4.91 15.39 -3.04
C ILE A 247 -5.12 16.73 -2.36
N VAL A 248 -5.94 17.59 -2.97
CA VAL A 248 -6.34 18.89 -2.44
C VAL A 248 -7.83 18.83 -2.14
N GLU A 249 -8.21 19.24 -0.94
CA GLU A 249 -9.58 19.25 -0.46
C GLU A 249 -9.98 20.68 -0.09
N ASP A 250 -11.07 21.18 -0.68
CA ASP A 250 -11.58 22.55 -0.44
C ASP A 250 -10.50 23.63 -0.65
N GLY A 251 -9.65 23.41 -1.66
CA GLY A 251 -8.54 24.31 -2.01
C GLY A 251 -7.30 24.23 -1.10
N LYS A 252 -7.26 23.32 -0.13
CA LYS A 252 -6.12 23.13 0.77
C LYS A 252 -5.43 21.78 0.53
N PRO A 253 -4.10 21.70 0.58
CA PRO A 253 -3.39 20.41 0.54
C PRO A 253 -3.90 19.48 1.64
N ARG A 254 -4.21 18.23 1.28
CA ARG A 254 -4.68 17.21 2.22
C ARG A 254 -3.71 16.05 2.33
N PHE A 255 -3.22 15.55 1.19
CA PHE A 255 -2.23 14.48 1.11
C PHE A 255 -1.23 14.72 -0.01
N ASP A 256 0.02 14.30 0.21
CA ASP A 256 0.96 13.98 -0.87
C ASP A 256 1.17 12.47 -0.93
N VAL A 257 1.14 11.94 -2.15
CA VAL A 257 1.42 10.54 -2.49
C VAL A 257 2.68 10.55 -3.35
N ILE A 258 3.80 10.21 -2.73
CA ILE A 258 5.12 10.24 -3.36
C ILE A 258 5.46 8.81 -3.75
N ARG A 259 5.62 8.56 -5.05
CA ARG A 259 6.04 7.26 -5.59
C ARG A 259 7.50 6.96 -5.24
N ASP A 260 7.79 5.69 -5.00
CA ASP A 260 9.14 5.20 -4.75
C ASP A 260 9.43 4.01 -5.66
N ASN A 261 10.40 4.17 -6.57
CA ASN A 261 10.78 3.21 -7.61
C ASN A 261 9.63 2.64 -8.48
N VAL A 262 8.55 3.41 -8.64
CA VAL A 262 7.38 3.10 -9.48
C VAL A 262 6.87 4.37 -10.15
N LYS A 263 6.11 4.25 -11.24
CA LYS A 263 5.73 5.40 -12.07
C LYS A 263 4.26 5.50 -12.42
N ASP A 264 3.46 4.49 -12.04
CA ASP A 264 2.05 4.48 -12.39
C ASP A 264 1.22 4.95 -11.21
N THR A 265 0.06 5.52 -11.52
CA THR A 265 -0.94 5.86 -10.51
C THR A 265 -2.33 5.54 -11.03
N VAL A 266 -3.10 4.83 -10.23
CA VAL A 266 -4.52 4.60 -10.51
C VAL A 266 -5.33 5.57 -9.66
N THR A 267 -6.25 6.28 -10.29
CA THR A 267 -7.25 7.07 -9.57
C THR A 267 -8.59 6.38 -9.69
N TRP A 268 -9.25 6.14 -8.55
CA TRP A 268 -10.53 5.44 -8.54
C TRP A 268 -11.52 6.04 -7.54
N ASN A 269 -12.77 6.16 -7.98
CA ASN A 269 -13.93 6.38 -7.13
C ASN A 269 -15.12 5.63 -7.76
N PRO A 270 -15.81 4.74 -7.02
CA PRO A 270 -16.86 3.90 -7.57
C PRO A 270 -18.11 4.69 -7.96
N TRP A 271 -18.28 5.89 -7.40
CA TRP A 271 -19.52 6.65 -7.49
C TRP A 271 -20.73 5.85 -7.01
N ILE A 272 -21.94 6.31 -7.37
CA ILE A 272 -23.19 5.87 -6.75
C ILE A 272 -23.51 4.39 -7.02
N GLU A 273 -23.62 4.00 -8.29
CA GLU A 273 -24.20 2.70 -8.64
C GLU A 273 -23.25 1.54 -8.34
N LYS A 274 -21.94 1.73 -8.57
CA LYS A 274 -20.94 0.71 -8.24
C LYS A 274 -20.73 0.57 -6.74
N ALA A 275 -20.81 1.66 -5.96
CA ALA A 275 -20.77 1.58 -4.51
C ALA A 275 -21.91 0.70 -3.97
N LYS A 276 -23.16 0.98 -4.37
CA LYS A 276 -24.34 0.18 -3.97
C LYS A 276 -24.25 -1.30 -4.38
N ALA A 277 -23.60 -1.59 -5.51
CA ALA A 277 -23.45 -2.96 -5.99
C ALA A 277 -22.41 -3.79 -5.20
N MET A 278 -21.53 -3.14 -4.43
CA MET A 278 -20.50 -3.81 -3.65
C MET A 278 -21.01 -4.14 -2.25
N GLY A 279 -21.29 -5.42 -1.97
CA GLY A 279 -21.83 -5.85 -0.68
C GLY A 279 -20.91 -5.69 0.54
N ASP A 280 -19.64 -5.31 0.36
CA ASP A 280 -18.73 -4.86 1.44
C ASP A 280 -18.49 -3.36 1.46
N PHE A 281 -19.23 -2.58 0.66
CA PHE A 281 -19.12 -1.14 0.63
C PHE A 281 -20.30 -0.52 1.39
N SER A 282 -20.02 -0.10 2.62
CA SER A 282 -20.93 0.61 3.50
C SER A 282 -20.24 1.84 4.11
N PRO A 283 -20.99 2.95 4.30
CA PRO A 283 -22.35 3.17 3.80
C PRO A 283 -22.40 3.26 2.27
N ASP A 284 -23.58 3.10 1.65
CA ASP A 284 -23.78 3.18 0.19
C ASP A 284 -23.25 4.49 -0.40
N ASP A 285 -23.31 5.58 0.38
CA ASP A 285 -22.80 6.89 -0.01
C ASP A 285 -21.37 7.18 0.47
N GLY A 286 -20.69 6.17 1.03
CA GLY A 286 -19.30 6.25 1.47
C GLY A 286 -18.33 6.62 0.34
N TYR A 287 -18.73 6.50 -0.93
CA TYR A 287 -17.96 6.99 -2.09
C TYR A 287 -17.71 8.50 -2.01
N LYS A 288 -18.55 9.25 -1.29
CA LYS A 288 -18.34 10.69 -1.05
C LYS A 288 -17.18 10.98 -0.10
N ASN A 289 -16.78 10.01 0.71
CA ASN A 289 -15.78 10.17 1.77
C ASN A 289 -14.47 9.43 1.47
N MET A 290 -14.31 8.96 0.24
CA MET A 290 -13.11 8.27 -0.20
C MET A 290 -12.66 8.72 -1.58
N VAL A 291 -11.35 8.67 -1.79
CA VAL A 291 -10.75 8.65 -3.13
C VAL A 291 -9.58 7.68 -3.11
N CYS A 292 -9.46 6.84 -4.14
CA CYS A 292 -8.29 6.01 -4.31
C CYS A 292 -7.26 6.74 -5.19
N VAL A 293 -6.05 6.84 -4.67
CA VAL A 293 -4.84 7.25 -5.42
C VAL A 293 -3.82 6.17 -5.12
N GLU A 294 -3.70 5.25 -6.07
CA GLU A 294 -3.04 3.96 -5.90
C GLU A 294 -1.72 4.00 -6.64
N VAL A 295 -0.64 3.59 -5.99
CA VAL A 295 0.71 3.64 -6.58
C VAL A 295 1.15 2.23 -6.96
N GLY A 296 1.73 2.06 -8.14
CA GLY A 296 2.16 0.73 -8.58
C GLY A 296 3.01 0.71 -9.85
N ALA A 297 3.36 -0.51 -10.24
CA ALA A 297 3.95 -0.89 -11.52
C ALA A 297 2.95 -1.82 -12.21
N VAL A 298 2.03 -1.21 -12.96
CA VAL A 298 0.87 -1.87 -13.57
C VAL A 298 0.76 -1.58 -15.08
N ASP A 299 1.56 -0.65 -15.59
CA ASP A 299 1.82 -0.51 -17.01
C ASP A 299 2.86 -1.56 -17.45
N GLY A 300 2.38 -2.62 -18.08
CA GLY A 300 3.21 -3.76 -18.46
C GLY A 300 3.54 -4.68 -17.28
N TRP A 301 4.51 -5.56 -17.51
CA TRP A 301 4.94 -6.61 -16.58
C TRP A 301 6.36 -6.36 -16.10
N GLN A 302 6.58 -6.57 -14.81
CA GLN A 302 7.90 -6.53 -14.19
C GLN A 302 8.47 -7.94 -14.22
N LYS A 303 9.59 -8.14 -14.92
CA LYS A 303 10.26 -9.43 -15.00
C LYS A 303 11.35 -9.55 -13.94
N LEU A 304 11.40 -10.68 -13.25
CA LEU A 304 12.48 -11.05 -12.34
C LEU A 304 13.11 -12.38 -12.75
N GLU A 305 14.41 -12.35 -13.04
CA GLU A 305 15.23 -13.55 -13.20
C GLU A 305 15.52 -14.20 -11.84
N LYS A 306 16.05 -15.43 -11.88
CA LYS A 306 16.40 -16.19 -10.66
C LYS A 306 17.28 -15.35 -9.72
N GLY A 307 16.85 -15.22 -8.47
CA GLY A 307 17.60 -14.55 -7.41
C GLY A 307 17.57 -13.02 -7.48
N GLU A 308 16.96 -12.42 -8.51
CA GLU A 308 16.78 -10.98 -8.60
C GLU A 308 15.77 -10.48 -7.56
N VAL A 309 15.91 -9.19 -7.23
CA VAL A 309 15.07 -8.48 -6.28
C VAL A 309 14.56 -7.22 -6.96
N TRP A 310 13.27 -6.96 -6.79
CA TRP A 310 12.62 -5.72 -7.16
C TRP A 310 12.06 -5.06 -5.91
N GLU A 311 12.03 -3.74 -5.88
CA GLU A 311 11.44 -2.96 -4.80
C GLU A 311 10.61 -1.82 -5.37
N GLY A 312 9.48 -1.50 -4.73
CA GLY A 312 8.71 -0.32 -5.06
C GLY A 312 7.63 -0.03 -4.04
N GLY A 313 7.16 1.20 -4.00
CA GLY A 313 6.26 1.65 -2.96
C GLY A 313 5.88 3.11 -3.04
N MET A 314 5.58 3.67 -1.87
CA MET A 314 5.20 5.07 -1.73
C MET A 314 5.52 5.62 -0.34
N LEU A 315 5.68 6.93 -0.27
CA LEU A 315 5.61 7.72 0.95
C LEU A 315 4.35 8.59 0.93
N LEU A 316 3.53 8.45 1.95
CA LEU A 316 2.35 9.27 2.18
C LEU A 316 2.66 10.37 3.19
N LYS A 317 2.20 11.59 2.91
CA LYS A 317 2.22 12.71 3.87
C LYS A 317 0.81 13.24 4.09
N SER A 318 0.45 13.45 5.35
CA SER A 318 -0.79 14.12 5.75
C SER A 318 -0.49 15.60 6.06
N HIS A 319 -1.39 16.50 5.63
CA HIS A 319 -1.23 17.96 5.80
C HIS A 319 -2.22 18.57 6.80
N LEU A 320 -2.89 17.74 7.61
CA LEU A 320 -3.82 18.16 8.68
C LEU A 320 -3.23 18.05 10.06
#